data_AF-A0A7S3VKH6-F1
#
_entry.id   AF-A0A7S3VKH6-F1
#
_cell.length_a   1.000
_cell.length_b   1.000
_cell.length_c   1.000
_cell.angle_alpha   90.00
_cell.angle_beta   90.00
_cell.angle_gamma   90.00
#
_symmetry.space_group_name_H-M   'P 1'
#
loop_
_entity.id
_entity.type
_entity.pdbx_description
1 polymer ?
#
loop_
_entity_poly.entity_id
_entity_poly.type
_entity_poly.pdbx_seq_one_letter_code
_entity_poly.pdbx_strand_id
1 'polypeptide(L)'
;MYDCNPGSLCTGNYTCEVGYTGRMCADCAEGYFRAFDNCLECISPGGNIIAMLCMYALFVYLVVGLSRDMETIHLLMNFCQTLSIIALFNMQWPLIMEYIFNIAGILSFEMDIIQPQCATDNWGFAENLYIQLSYPAFFFVFQGLWVGAIYLAYRTKMKMDGKTLEDFSSADFTDSLARRSASGSQKSFTSQKSFGSANMEVLEVSGWWLFLQNYFHIPSSPQEMNEVILEKMSIPFMAFNLGYVVILKYCLQAFSCLDFEGTSYLYFDPDTKCYTPEHFEMMAAAGAGLILYIGGTWIMFIYVLYVLKKTKSFSKKRPLLLFGWMYERYESKFYWFELSVLFEKTVLVVVAVFIKTDPILQVVIMLIVTLATMLLSIKTSAPVDSTTAMLLTATEGKGFLIAAIN
;
A
#
# COMPACT_ATOMS: atom_id res chain seq x y z
N MET A 1 27.77 28.29 -21.72
CA MET A 1 27.33 27.16 -22.57
C MET A 1 26.76 26.15 -21.58
N TYR A 2 25.47 25.80 -21.69
CA TYR A 2 24.87 24.83 -20.78
C TYR A 2 25.51 23.47 -21.03
N ASP A 3 25.87 22.75 -19.97
CA ASP A 3 26.12 21.33 -20.07
C ASP A 3 24.77 20.64 -19.87
N CYS A 4 24.22 20.09 -20.95
CA CYS A 4 23.21 19.05 -20.80
C CYS A 4 23.79 17.94 -19.92
N ASN A 5 22.94 17.26 -19.15
CA ASN A 5 23.37 16.06 -18.43
C ASN A 5 22.44 14.89 -18.81
N PRO A 6 22.91 13.94 -19.63
CA PRO A 6 24.23 13.88 -20.27
C PRO A 6 24.44 14.94 -21.37
N GLY A 7 25.69 15.37 -21.56
CA GLY A 7 26.07 16.44 -22.51
C GLY A 7 25.72 16.16 -23.97
N SER A 8 25.44 14.89 -24.31
CA SER A 8 25.02 14.44 -25.63
C SER A 8 23.62 14.94 -26.05
N LEU A 9 22.76 15.27 -25.08
CA LEU A 9 21.38 15.71 -25.36
C LEU A 9 21.31 17.09 -26.02
N CYS A 10 22.33 17.92 -25.82
CA CYS A 10 22.45 19.23 -26.42
C CYS A 10 23.15 19.09 -27.78
N THR A 11 22.40 19.07 -28.88
CA THR A 11 22.96 18.92 -30.24
C THR A 11 23.64 20.21 -30.77
N GLY A 12 23.60 21.29 -29.98
CA GLY A 12 24.13 22.61 -30.33
C GLY A 12 23.04 23.53 -30.88
N ASN A 13 23.35 24.82 -31.10
CA ASN A 13 22.42 25.80 -31.69
C ASN A 13 21.04 25.92 -30.98
N TYR A 14 21.00 25.77 -29.65
CA TYR A 14 19.77 25.77 -28.85
C TYR A 14 18.74 24.69 -29.23
N THR A 15 19.17 23.61 -29.89
CA THR A 15 18.31 22.46 -30.19
C THR A 15 18.65 21.26 -29.30
N CYS A 16 17.60 20.49 -28.99
CA CYS A 16 17.70 19.25 -28.24
C CYS A 16 17.80 18.05 -29.18
N GLU A 17 18.27 16.92 -28.66
CA GLU A 17 18.17 15.62 -29.32
C GLU A 17 16.70 15.23 -29.54
N VAL A 18 16.44 14.37 -30.52
CA VAL A 18 15.07 13.92 -30.85
C VAL A 18 14.43 13.28 -29.63
N GLY A 19 13.19 13.69 -29.32
CA GLY A 19 12.46 13.22 -28.15
C GLY A 19 12.58 14.11 -26.91
N TYR A 20 13.44 15.14 -26.95
CA TYR A 20 13.63 16.09 -25.85
C TYR A 20 13.21 17.51 -26.25
N THR A 21 12.73 18.28 -25.28
CA THR A 21 12.28 19.67 -25.40
C THR A 21 12.56 20.43 -24.10
N GLY A 22 12.13 21.69 -24.05
CA GLY A 22 12.24 22.51 -22.84
C GLY A 22 13.66 23.01 -22.57
N ARG A 23 13.82 23.70 -21.45
CA ARG A 23 15.11 24.28 -21.06
C ARG A 23 16.08 23.18 -20.63
N MET A 24 17.33 23.26 -21.10
CA MET A 24 18.38 22.25 -20.87
C MET A 24 18.00 20.84 -21.39
N CYS A 25 17.03 20.73 -22.31
CA CYS A 25 16.53 19.46 -22.82
C CYS A 25 16.03 18.52 -21.70
N ALA A 26 15.48 19.12 -20.64
CA ALA A 26 15.06 18.40 -19.44
C ALA A 26 13.67 17.75 -19.57
N ASP A 27 12.87 18.21 -20.54
CA ASP A 27 11.51 17.74 -20.76
C ASP A 27 11.45 16.83 -21.99
N CYS A 28 10.48 15.92 -22.01
CA CYS A 28 10.25 15.07 -23.16
C CYS A 28 9.32 15.75 -24.17
N ALA A 29 9.63 15.61 -25.46
CA ALA A 29 8.82 16.15 -26.54
C ALA A 29 7.44 15.47 -26.60
N GLU A 30 6.49 16.07 -27.32
CA GLU A 30 5.15 15.52 -27.49
C GLU A 30 5.21 14.08 -28.05
N GLY A 31 4.47 13.16 -27.42
CA GLY A 31 4.52 11.74 -27.77
C GLY A 31 5.71 10.98 -27.19
N TYR A 32 6.51 11.59 -26.31
CA TYR A 32 7.56 10.94 -25.51
C TYR A 32 7.27 11.09 -24.01
N PHE A 33 7.75 10.14 -23.22
CA PHE A 33 7.68 10.21 -21.75
C PHE A 33 9.06 10.01 -21.14
N ARG A 34 9.24 10.53 -19.92
CA ARG A 34 10.50 10.41 -19.19
C ARG A 34 10.59 9.07 -18.47
N ALA A 35 11.63 8.28 -18.78
CA ALA A 35 12.07 7.13 -18.01
C ALA A 35 13.52 7.37 -17.56
N PHE A 36 13.71 7.67 -16.27
CA PHE A 36 14.97 8.18 -15.72
C PHE A 36 15.48 9.42 -16.46
N ASP A 37 16.66 9.35 -17.08
CA ASP A 37 17.26 10.44 -17.85
C ASP A 37 16.99 10.33 -19.36
N ASN A 38 16.21 9.33 -19.80
CA ASN A 38 15.90 9.13 -21.20
C ASN A 38 14.43 9.40 -21.54
N CYS A 39 14.18 10.06 -22.67
CA CYS A 39 12.85 10.21 -23.25
C CYS A 39 12.55 9.07 -24.22
N LEU A 40 11.49 8.30 -23.94
CA LEU A 40 11.05 7.15 -24.74
C LEU A 40 9.74 7.45 -25.46
N GLU A 41 9.57 6.91 -26.67
CA GLU A 41 8.35 7.08 -27.48
C GLU A 41 7.13 6.42 -26.82
N CYS A 42 6.01 7.15 -26.77
CA CYS A 42 4.72 6.62 -26.36
C CYS A 42 4.19 5.65 -27.42
N ILE A 43 3.92 4.40 -27.03
CA ILE A 43 3.38 3.37 -27.93
C ILE A 43 1.96 3.74 -28.43
N SER A 44 1.09 4.23 -27.54
CA SER A 44 -0.21 4.84 -27.88
C SER A 44 -0.89 5.45 -26.64
N PRO A 45 -1.69 6.53 -26.78
CA PRO A 45 -2.35 7.19 -25.65
C PRO A 45 -3.35 6.29 -24.91
N GLY A 46 -4.04 5.37 -25.62
CA GLY A 46 -4.95 4.39 -25.00
C GLY A 46 -4.28 3.14 -24.45
N GLY A 47 -3.18 2.69 -25.08
CA GLY A 47 -2.46 1.48 -24.68
C GLY A 47 -1.76 1.66 -23.34
N ASN A 48 -1.24 2.86 -23.05
CA ASN A 48 -0.55 3.15 -21.80
C ASN A 48 -1.52 3.10 -20.61
N ILE A 49 -2.70 3.72 -20.69
CA ILE A 49 -3.69 3.71 -19.60
C ILE A 49 -4.18 2.29 -19.32
N ILE A 50 -4.43 1.50 -20.37
CA ILE A 50 -4.84 0.09 -20.22
C ILE A 50 -3.70 -0.72 -19.60
N ALA A 51 -2.47 -0.55 -20.04
CA ALA A 51 -1.30 -1.21 -19.46
C ALA A 51 -1.11 -0.82 -17.99
N MET A 52 -1.32 0.45 -17.62
CA MET A 52 -1.28 0.93 -16.23
C MET A 52 -2.37 0.28 -15.37
N LEU A 53 -3.62 0.26 -15.85
CA LEU A 53 -4.73 -0.36 -15.13
C LEU A 53 -4.54 -1.87 -14.98
N CYS A 54 -4.03 -2.54 -16.01
CA CYS A 54 -3.68 -3.95 -15.96
C CYS A 54 -2.51 -4.22 -15.01
N MET A 55 -1.49 -3.38 -15.00
CA MET A 55 -0.34 -3.49 -14.10
C MET A 55 -0.74 -3.22 -12.64
N TYR A 56 -1.59 -2.22 -12.39
CA TYR A 56 -2.14 -1.93 -11.07
C TYR A 56 -3.08 -3.06 -10.59
N ALA A 57 -3.96 -3.56 -11.46
CA ALA A 57 -4.84 -4.68 -11.13
C ALA A 57 -4.04 -5.97 -10.89
N LEU A 58 -2.99 -6.21 -11.68
CA LEU A 58 -2.07 -7.32 -11.49
C LEU A 58 -1.28 -7.15 -10.19
N PHE A 59 -0.83 -5.94 -9.86
CA PHE A 59 -0.15 -5.65 -8.60
C PHE A 59 -1.05 -5.91 -7.40
N VAL A 60 -2.27 -5.36 -7.40
CA VAL A 60 -3.26 -5.60 -6.34
C VAL A 60 -3.56 -7.10 -6.26
N TYR A 61 -3.74 -7.78 -7.39
CA TYR A 61 -3.99 -9.22 -7.42
C TYR A 61 -2.80 -10.05 -6.91
N LEU A 62 -1.56 -9.74 -7.32
CA LEU A 62 -0.36 -10.46 -6.91
C LEU A 62 -0.04 -10.18 -5.44
N VAL A 63 -0.12 -8.93 -5.01
CA VAL A 63 0.07 -8.58 -3.60
C VAL A 63 -1.00 -9.25 -2.78
N VAL A 64 -2.29 -8.95 -2.97
CA VAL A 64 -3.38 -9.49 -2.15
C VAL A 64 -3.51 -11.02 -2.30
N GLY A 65 -3.27 -11.56 -3.48
CA GLY A 65 -3.43 -12.99 -3.77
C GLY A 65 -2.24 -13.86 -3.37
N LEU A 66 -1.00 -13.35 -3.41
CA LEU A 66 0.19 -14.07 -2.92
C LEU A 66 0.44 -13.81 -1.44
N SER A 67 0.10 -12.62 -0.94
CA SER A 67 0.24 -12.31 0.47
C SER A 67 -0.92 -12.90 1.25
N ARG A 68 -0.62 -13.93 2.04
CA ARG A 68 -1.53 -14.40 3.09
C ARG A 68 -1.37 -13.62 4.39
N ASP A 69 -0.29 -12.87 4.50
CA ASP A 69 0.11 -12.15 5.70
C ASP A 69 0.55 -10.72 5.36
N MET A 70 0.06 -9.77 6.18
CA MET A 70 0.33 -8.35 6.07
C MET A 70 1.81 -8.05 6.33
N GLU A 71 2.50 -8.85 7.15
CA GLU A 71 3.92 -8.69 7.41
C GLU A 71 4.77 -8.85 6.14
N THR A 72 4.42 -9.83 5.30
CA THR A 72 5.12 -10.10 4.04
C THR A 72 4.98 -8.92 3.07
N ILE A 73 3.77 -8.36 2.97
CA ILE A 73 3.52 -7.16 2.15
C ILE A 73 4.37 -6.00 2.65
N HIS A 74 4.37 -5.76 3.96
CA HIS A 74 5.10 -4.66 4.56
C HIS A 74 6.61 -4.77 4.31
N LEU A 75 7.18 -5.98 4.40
CA LEU A 75 8.59 -6.22 4.11
C LEU A 75 8.92 -5.94 2.63
N LEU A 76 8.11 -6.46 1.71
CA LEU A 76 8.27 -6.24 0.28
C LEU A 76 8.19 -4.75 -0.08
N MET A 77 7.19 -4.04 0.46
CA MET A 77 7.01 -2.60 0.26
C MET A 77 8.21 -1.81 0.78
N ASN A 78 8.71 -2.13 1.97
CA ASN A 78 9.92 -1.50 2.52
C ASN A 78 11.14 -1.70 1.62
N PHE A 79 11.30 -2.91 1.08
CA PHE A 79 12.39 -3.20 0.13
C PHE A 79 12.25 -2.38 -1.15
N CYS A 80 11.07 -2.37 -1.77
CA CYS A 80 10.81 -1.61 -3.00
C CYS A 80 11.03 -0.11 -2.78
N GLN A 81 10.49 0.46 -1.69
CA GLN A 81 10.69 1.87 -1.36
C GLN A 81 12.15 2.22 -1.16
N THR A 82 12.94 1.33 -0.54
CA THR A 82 14.38 1.57 -0.36
C THR A 82 15.10 1.59 -1.70
N LEU A 83 14.77 0.69 -2.62
CA LEU A 83 15.30 0.71 -3.99
C LEU A 83 14.90 2.00 -4.73
N SER A 84 13.66 2.45 -4.57
CA SER A 84 13.20 3.70 -5.17
C SER A 84 13.91 4.94 -4.60
N ILE A 85 14.25 4.94 -3.31
CA ILE A 85 15.11 6.00 -2.72
C ILE A 85 16.51 5.96 -3.33
N ILE A 86 17.11 4.78 -3.46
CA ILE A 86 18.45 4.61 -4.06
C ILE A 86 18.47 5.13 -5.50
N ALA A 87 17.36 4.99 -6.23
CA ALA A 87 17.22 5.52 -7.58
C ALA A 87 17.27 7.07 -7.65
N LEU A 88 17.06 7.79 -6.54
CA LEU A 88 17.18 9.26 -6.50
C LEU A 88 18.62 9.76 -6.48
N PHE A 89 19.58 8.89 -6.21
CA PHE A 89 20.98 9.26 -6.11
C PHE A 89 21.55 9.50 -7.50
N ASN A 90 22.31 10.59 -7.63
CA ASN A 90 22.86 11.06 -8.91
C ASN A 90 24.04 10.18 -9.33
N MET A 91 23.75 8.96 -9.77
CA MET A 91 24.72 7.94 -10.16
C MET A 91 24.40 7.43 -11.57
N GLN A 92 25.44 7.12 -12.34
CA GLN A 92 25.30 6.51 -13.65
C GLN A 92 25.01 5.02 -13.48
N TRP A 93 23.75 4.68 -13.24
CA TRP A 93 23.31 3.31 -13.06
C TRP A 93 23.35 2.53 -14.39
N PRO A 94 23.70 1.24 -14.38
CA PRO A 94 23.57 0.40 -15.56
C PRO A 94 22.09 0.14 -15.88
N LEU A 95 21.76 -0.05 -17.17
CA LEU A 95 20.40 -0.27 -17.66
C LEU A 95 19.60 -1.33 -16.87
N ILE A 96 20.25 -2.41 -16.42
CA ILE A 96 19.57 -3.45 -15.63
C ILE A 96 19.02 -2.92 -14.30
N MET A 97 19.73 -2.01 -13.64
CA MET A 97 19.30 -1.43 -12.36
C MET A 97 18.15 -0.45 -12.57
N GLU A 98 18.15 0.29 -13.68
CA GLU A 98 17.05 1.16 -14.06
C GLU A 98 15.74 0.38 -14.20
N TYR A 99 15.74 -0.78 -14.87
CA TYR A 99 14.55 -1.63 -14.94
C TYR A 99 14.06 -2.09 -13.55
N ILE A 100 14.98 -2.45 -12.65
CA ILE A 100 14.65 -2.87 -11.29
C ILE A 100 14.05 -1.70 -10.50
N PHE A 101 14.64 -0.51 -10.59
CA PHE A 101 14.15 0.69 -9.92
C PHE A 101 12.77 1.11 -10.44
N ASN A 102 12.51 0.98 -11.74
CA ASN A 102 11.18 1.21 -12.31
C ASN A 102 10.14 0.27 -11.73
N ILE A 103 10.45 -1.03 -11.68
CA ILE A 103 9.56 -2.01 -11.05
C ILE A 103 9.35 -1.63 -9.58
N ALA A 104 10.43 -1.36 -8.83
CA ALA A 104 10.34 -1.01 -7.41
C ALA A 104 9.52 0.27 -7.16
N GLY A 105 9.63 1.29 -8.00
CA GLY A 105 8.85 2.52 -7.88
C GLY A 105 7.37 2.33 -8.22
N ILE A 106 7.02 1.47 -9.19
CA ILE A 106 5.62 1.07 -9.44
C ILE A 106 5.04 0.41 -8.20
N LEU A 107 5.75 -0.55 -7.61
CA LEU A 107 5.32 -1.25 -6.40
C LEU A 107 5.23 -0.29 -5.20
N SER A 108 6.00 0.80 -5.22
CA SER A 108 5.99 1.86 -4.20
C SER A 108 4.99 2.99 -4.49
N PHE A 109 4.21 2.88 -5.57
CA PHE A 109 3.22 3.87 -6.03
C PHE A 109 3.80 5.26 -6.36
N GLU A 110 4.97 5.30 -7.00
CA GLU A 110 5.49 6.53 -7.59
C GLU A 110 4.77 6.84 -8.91
N MET A 111 4.00 7.94 -8.94
CA MET A 111 3.22 8.39 -10.10
C MET A 111 4.10 8.78 -11.30
N ASP A 112 5.36 9.17 -11.09
CA ASP A 112 6.32 9.46 -12.18
C ASP A 112 6.41 8.30 -13.19
N ILE A 113 6.23 7.06 -12.73
CA ILE A 113 6.41 5.86 -13.56
C ILE A 113 5.14 5.51 -14.34
N ILE A 114 4.01 6.10 -13.98
CA ILE A 114 2.70 5.87 -14.62
C ILE A 114 2.57 6.70 -15.91
N GLN A 115 3.55 7.57 -16.24
CA GLN A 115 3.67 8.27 -17.54
C GLN A 115 2.38 8.98 -18.02
N PRO A 116 1.75 9.81 -17.18
CA PRO A 116 0.53 10.53 -17.53
C PRO A 116 0.73 11.56 -18.67
N GLN A 117 1.97 11.95 -18.97
CA GLN A 117 2.35 12.77 -20.13
C GLN A 117 1.89 12.17 -21.47
N CYS A 118 1.80 10.84 -21.59
CA CYS A 118 1.28 10.21 -22.80
C CYS A 118 -0.25 10.30 -22.93
N ALA A 119 -0.97 10.75 -21.90
CA ALA A 119 -2.43 10.92 -21.90
C ALA A 119 -2.84 12.40 -21.94
N THR A 120 -2.00 13.30 -21.45
CA THR A 120 -2.28 14.74 -21.35
C THR A 120 -1.01 15.56 -21.57
N ASP A 121 -1.08 16.58 -22.44
CA ASP A 121 0.09 17.33 -22.92
C ASP A 121 0.70 18.30 -21.88
N ASN A 122 -0.02 18.66 -20.81
CA ASN A 122 0.42 19.62 -19.78
C ASN A 122 0.65 18.95 -18.42
N TRP A 123 1.40 17.85 -18.38
CA TRP A 123 1.71 17.17 -17.12
C TRP A 123 3.15 17.40 -16.69
N GLY A 124 3.31 18.29 -15.70
CA GLY A 124 4.60 18.66 -15.14
C GLY A 124 4.80 18.19 -13.70
N PHE A 125 5.73 18.82 -13.01
CA PHE A 125 6.00 18.53 -11.60
C PHE A 125 4.82 18.89 -10.68
N ALA A 126 4.10 19.96 -10.99
CA ALA A 126 2.98 20.45 -10.16
C ALA A 126 1.86 19.42 -10.04
N GLU A 127 1.42 18.83 -11.16
CA GLU A 127 0.36 17.81 -11.19
C GLU A 127 0.76 16.57 -10.38
N ASN A 128 2.01 16.12 -10.54
CA ASN A 128 2.57 15.03 -9.75
C ASN A 128 2.54 15.35 -8.25
N LEU A 129 2.97 16.54 -7.84
CA LEU A 129 2.94 16.96 -6.44
C LEU A 129 1.52 16.92 -5.87
N TYR A 130 0.53 17.53 -6.55
CA TYR A 130 -0.84 17.59 -6.05
C TYR A 130 -1.53 16.22 -5.98
N ILE A 131 -1.27 15.35 -6.96
CA ILE A 131 -1.82 13.99 -6.95
C ILE A 131 -1.21 13.15 -5.84
N GLN A 132 0.10 13.26 -5.62
CA GLN A 132 0.77 12.54 -4.54
C GLN A 132 0.32 13.05 -3.16
N LEU A 133 0.06 14.35 -3.01
CA LEU A 133 -0.52 14.91 -1.78
C LEU A 133 -1.96 14.45 -1.53
N SER A 134 -2.73 14.16 -2.59
CA SER A 134 -4.11 13.67 -2.47
C SER A 134 -4.20 12.15 -2.33
N TYR A 135 -3.12 11.40 -2.63
CA TYR A 135 -3.06 9.94 -2.51
C TYR A 135 -3.60 9.39 -1.17
N PRO A 136 -3.24 9.95 0.01
CA PRO A 136 -3.76 9.45 1.29
C PRO A 136 -5.29 9.56 1.36
N ALA A 137 -5.87 10.65 0.85
CA ALA A 137 -7.32 10.85 0.83
C ALA A 137 -7.99 9.83 -0.10
N PHE A 138 -7.44 9.60 -1.30
CA PHE A 138 -7.93 8.56 -2.21
C PHE A 138 -7.90 7.18 -1.57
N PHE A 139 -6.81 6.85 -0.87
CA PHE A 139 -6.68 5.57 -0.18
C PHE A 139 -7.74 5.41 0.92
N PHE A 140 -8.00 6.44 1.71
CA PHE A 140 -9.06 6.40 2.73
C PHE A 140 -10.45 6.23 2.14
N VAL A 141 -10.77 6.94 1.06
CA VAL A 141 -12.06 6.83 0.39
C VAL A 141 -12.24 5.42 -0.17
N PHE A 142 -11.24 4.90 -0.89
CA PHE A 142 -11.25 3.54 -1.42
C PHE A 142 -11.43 2.49 -0.32
N GLN A 143 -10.67 2.61 0.78
CA GLN A 143 -10.80 1.69 1.91
C GLN A 143 -12.17 1.78 2.58
N GLY A 144 -12.70 2.99 2.76
CA GLY A 144 -14.04 3.19 3.32
C GLY A 144 -15.12 2.53 2.47
N LEU A 145 -15.03 2.67 1.15
CA LEU A 145 -15.93 1.99 0.21
C LEU A 145 -15.77 0.46 0.28
N TRP A 146 -14.54 -0.04 0.38
CA TRP A 146 -14.26 -1.47 0.44
C TRP A 146 -14.80 -2.12 1.73
N VAL A 147 -14.54 -1.50 2.89
CA VAL A 147 -15.10 -1.94 4.18
C VAL A 147 -16.63 -1.80 4.19
N GLY A 148 -17.16 -0.72 3.59
CA GLY A 148 -18.59 -0.53 3.40
C GLY A 148 -19.22 -1.64 2.55
N ALA A 149 -18.57 -2.06 1.46
CA ALA A 149 -19.01 -3.16 0.62
C ALA A 149 -19.04 -4.49 1.38
N ILE A 150 -18.00 -4.79 2.17
CA ILE A 150 -17.95 -5.98 3.04
C ILE A 150 -19.10 -5.96 4.06
N TYR A 151 -19.33 -4.81 4.71
CA TYR A 151 -20.41 -4.65 5.68
C TYR A 151 -21.80 -4.83 5.03
N LEU A 152 -22.00 -4.29 3.82
CA LEU A 152 -23.23 -4.47 3.06
C LEU A 152 -23.43 -5.93 2.66
N ALA A 153 -22.38 -6.62 2.21
CA ALA A 153 -22.43 -8.04 1.84
C ALA A 153 -22.73 -8.95 3.05
N TYR A 154 -22.20 -8.63 4.22
CA TYR A 154 -22.54 -9.30 5.47
C TYR A 154 -23.99 -9.05 5.89
N ARG A 155 -24.47 -7.80 5.78
CA ARG A 155 -25.87 -7.43 6.06
C ARG A 155 -26.84 -8.16 5.14
N THR A 156 -26.52 -8.34 3.85
CA THR A 156 -27.37 -9.09 2.92
C THR A 156 -27.35 -10.58 3.22
N LYS A 157 -26.18 -11.17 3.53
CA LYS A 157 -26.06 -12.56 3.99
C LYS A 157 -26.94 -12.84 5.20
N MET A 158 -26.82 -12.04 6.26
CA MET A 158 -27.62 -12.19 7.49
C MET A 158 -29.13 -12.08 7.24
N LYS A 159 -29.56 -11.23 6.30
CA LYS A 159 -30.97 -11.14 5.90
C LYS A 159 -31.45 -12.37 5.13
N MET A 160 -30.60 -12.96 4.29
CA MET A 160 -30.93 -14.18 3.55
C MET A 160 -31.01 -15.38 4.51
N ASP A 161 -30.00 -15.56 5.37
CA ASP A 161 -29.97 -16.63 6.37
C ASP A 161 -31.17 -16.53 7.34
N GLY A 162 -31.53 -15.31 7.76
CA GLY A 162 -32.72 -15.06 8.58
C GLY A 162 -34.03 -15.42 7.90
N LYS A 163 -34.20 -15.04 6.62
CA LYS A 163 -35.40 -15.42 5.84
C LYS A 163 -35.51 -16.93 5.64
N THR A 164 -34.39 -17.61 5.34
CA THR A 164 -34.36 -19.06 5.18
C THR A 164 -34.77 -19.78 6.48
N LEU A 165 -34.36 -19.26 7.64
CA LEU A 165 -34.78 -19.80 8.95
C LEU A 165 -36.27 -19.56 9.23
N GLU A 166 -36.82 -18.39 8.87
CA GLU A 166 -38.25 -18.08 9.00
C GLU A 166 -39.12 -18.95 8.08
N ASP A 167 -38.71 -19.15 6.83
CA ASP A 167 -39.41 -20.00 5.86
C ASP A 167 -39.41 -21.48 6.32
N PHE A 168 -38.28 -21.97 6.84
CA PHE A 168 -38.17 -23.33 7.38
C PHE A 168 -39.03 -23.52 8.64
N SER A 169 -39.01 -22.56 9.58
CA SER A 169 -39.87 -22.58 10.77
C SER A 169 -41.36 -22.52 10.42
N SER A 170 -41.72 -21.78 9.38
CA SER A 170 -43.10 -21.67 8.92
C SER A 170 -43.55 -22.96 8.25
N ALA A 171 -42.71 -23.59 7.43
CA ALA A 171 -42.99 -24.88 6.79
C ALA A 171 -43.19 -26.01 7.82
N ASP A 172 -42.30 -26.12 8.82
CA ASP A 172 -42.41 -27.11 9.90
C ASP A 172 -43.68 -26.90 10.74
N PHE A 173 -44.03 -25.65 11.05
CA PHE A 173 -45.25 -25.35 11.79
C PHE A 173 -46.52 -25.72 11.00
N THR A 174 -46.55 -25.43 9.70
CA THR A 174 -47.69 -25.74 8.83
C THR A 174 -47.88 -27.26 8.66
N ASP A 175 -46.78 -28.00 8.53
CA ASP A 175 -46.81 -29.48 8.46
C ASP A 175 -47.24 -30.10 9.81
N SER A 176 -46.82 -29.53 10.94
CA SER A 176 -47.26 -29.98 12.27
C SER A 176 -48.78 -29.82 12.51
N LEU A 177 -49.39 -28.75 11.96
CA LEU A 177 -50.83 -28.52 11.99
C LEU A 177 -51.59 -29.45 11.03
N ALA A 178 -51.05 -29.69 9.84
CA ALA A 178 -51.61 -30.64 8.88
C ALA A 178 -51.66 -32.07 9.46
N ARG A 179 -50.60 -32.51 10.15
CA ARG A 179 -50.55 -33.82 10.82
C ARG A 179 -51.51 -33.93 12.01
N ARG A 180 -51.76 -32.84 12.74
CA ARG A 180 -52.76 -32.81 13.83
C ARG A 180 -54.20 -32.90 13.32
N SER A 181 -54.50 -32.32 12.16
CA SER A 181 -55.84 -32.44 11.56
C SER A 181 -56.11 -33.83 10.95
N ALA A 182 -55.06 -34.61 10.67
CA ALA A 182 -55.15 -35.98 10.15
C ALA A 182 -55.15 -37.07 11.24
N SER A 183 -54.85 -36.75 12.50
CA SER A 183 -54.77 -37.73 13.60
C SER A 183 -56.02 -37.69 14.49
N GLY A 184 -57.10 -38.28 13.97
CA GLY A 184 -58.19 -38.84 14.76
C GLY A 184 -58.02 -40.34 14.95
N SER A 185 -56.91 -40.82 15.52
CA SER A 185 -56.85 -42.16 16.14
C SER A 185 -55.54 -42.35 16.92
N GLN A 186 -55.70 -42.73 18.18
CA GLN A 186 -54.68 -43.01 19.17
C GLN A 186 -53.93 -44.31 18.85
N LYS A 187 -52.59 -44.29 18.78
CA LYS A 187 -51.74 -45.48 18.96
C LYS A 187 -50.26 -45.14 19.22
N SER A 188 -49.77 -45.63 20.36
CA SER A 188 -48.46 -46.26 20.60
C SER A 188 -47.24 -45.69 19.87
N PHE A 189 -46.41 -44.93 20.60
CA PHE A 189 -45.08 -44.51 20.14
C PHE A 189 -44.06 -45.64 20.41
N THR A 190 -43.78 -46.42 19.37
CA THR A 190 -42.60 -47.30 19.28
C THR A 190 -42.00 -47.21 17.89
N SER A 191 -40.67 -47.17 17.85
CA SER A 191 -39.79 -47.42 16.70
C SER A 191 -39.59 -46.28 15.70
N GLN A 192 -38.39 -45.69 15.76
CA GLN A 192 -37.37 -45.78 14.72
C GLN A 192 -37.92 -45.94 13.28
N LYS A 193 -37.86 -44.86 12.48
CA LYS A 193 -37.45 -44.94 11.07
C LYS A 193 -37.19 -43.58 10.42
N SER A 194 -36.06 -43.56 9.69
CA SER A 194 -35.90 -42.96 8.37
C SER A 194 -35.89 -41.44 8.29
N PHE A 195 -34.67 -40.89 8.35
CA PHE A 195 -34.24 -39.66 7.68
C PHE A 195 -34.46 -39.84 6.16
N GLY A 196 -35.72 -39.75 5.73
CA GLY A 196 -36.11 -39.83 4.32
C GLY A 196 -35.76 -38.51 3.65
N SER A 197 -34.80 -38.57 2.73
CA SER A 197 -34.47 -37.61 1.69
C SER A 197 -35.58 -36.58 1.39
N ALA A 198 -35.64 -35.50 2.15
CA ALA A 198 -36.25 -34.28 1.68
C ALA A 198 -35.27 -33.72 0.65
N ASN A 199 -35.72 -33.63 -0.60
CA ASN A 199 -35.00 -32.92 -1.64
C ASN A 199 -34.72 -31.51 -1.11
N MET A 200 -33.49 -31.30 -0.68
CA MET A 200 -32.98 -29.98 -0.39
C MET A 200 -32.87 -29.31 -1.74
N GLU A 201 -33.93 -28.57 -2.14
CA GLU A 201 -33.81 -27.54 -3.15
C GLU A 201 -32.80 -26.54 -2.59
N VAL A 202 -31.53 -26.82 -2.89
CA VAL A 202 -30.44 -25.87 -2.76
C VAL A 202 -30.88 -24.70 -3.61
N LEU A 203 -31.37 -23.64 -2.94
CA LEU A 203 -31.47 -22.31 -3.53
C LEU A 203 -30.17 -22.10 -4.29
N GLU A 204 -30.30 -21.95 -5.61
CA GLU A 204 -29.19 -21.81 -6.54
C GLU A 204 -28.50 -20.47 -6.22
N VAL A 205 -27.66 -20.47 -5.18
CA VAL A 205 -26.82 -19.36 -4.81
C VAL A 205 -25.89 -19.18 -6.00
N SER A 206 -26.16 -18.16 -6.82
CA SER A 206 -25.41 -17.89 -8.05
C SER A 206 -23.92 -18.07 -7.78
N GLY A 207 -23.19 -18.77 -8.66
CA GLY A 207 -21.76 -19.07 -8.44
C GLY A 207 -20.92 -17.82 -8.17
N TRP A 208 -21.38 -16.66 -8.66
CA TRP A 208 -20.83 -15.34 -8.35
C TRP A 208 -20.91 -14.96 -6.87
N TRP A 209 -22.00 -15.28 -6.19
CA TRP A 209 -22.15 -14.98 -4.77
C TRP A 209 -21.21 -15.87 -3.93
N LEU A 210 -21.07 -17.15 -4.26
CA LEU A 210 -20.09 -18.06 -3.63
C LEU A 210 -18.64 -17.61 -3.89
N PHE A 211 -18.33 -17.16 -5.11
CA PHE A 211 -17.03 -16.58 -5.44
C PHE A 211 -16.73 -15.34 -4.61
N LEU A 212 -17.67 -14.39 -4.52
CA LEU A 212 -17.53 -13.20 -3.69
C LEU A 212 -17.37 -13.56 -2.21
N GLN A 213 -18.08 -14.57 -1.73
CA GLN A 213 -17.98 -15.04 -0.35
C GLN A 213 -16.59 -15.59 -0.02
N ASN A 214 -15.99 -16.32 -0.96
CA ASN A 214 -14.67 -16.93 -0.81
C ASN A 214 -13.54 -15.90 -1.00
N TYR A 215 -13.70 -14.94 -1.92
CA TYR A 215 -12.71 -13.90 -2.18
C TYR A 215 -12.66 -12.84 -1.07
N PHE A 216 -13.82 -12.40 -0.57
CA PHE A 216 -13.91 -11.38 0.48
C PHE A 216 -13.92 -11.95 1.90
N HIS A 217 -13.85 -13.28 2.07
CA HIS A 217 -13.96 -13.98 3.36
C HIS A 217 -15.08 -13.39 4.24
N ILE A 218 -16.32 -13.40 3.74
CA ILE A 218 -17.44 -12.74 4.43
C ILE A 218 -17.68 -13.42 5.78
N PRO A 219 -17.56 -12.68 6.91
CA PRO A 219 -17.63 -13.26 8.25
C PRO A 219 -19.02 -13.81 8.55
N SER A 220 -19.09 -14.79 9.46
CA SER A 220 -20.35 -15.46 9.81
C SER A 220 -20.88 -15.02 11.17
N SER A 221 -20.04 -14.42 12.02
CA SER A 221 -20.45 -13.89 13.33
C SER A 221 -20.25 -12.38 13.46
N PRO A 222 -21.03 -11.68 14.31
CA PRO A 222 -20.81 -10.26 14.60
C PRO A 222 -19.44 -9.96 15.25
N GLN A 223 -18.87 -10.92 15.97
CA GLN A 223 -17.56 -10.79 16.59
C GLN A 223 -16.44 -10.86 15.54
N GLU A 224 -16.49 -11.85 14.64
CA GLU A 224 -15.59 -11.92 13.49
C GLU A 224 -15.68 -10.67 12.62
N MET A 225 -16.88 -10.12 12.41
CA MET A 225 -17.03 -8.87 11.66
C MET A 225 -16.27 -7.70 12.30
N ASN A 226 -16.31 -7.56 13.62
CA ASN A 226 -15.54 -6.51 14.29
C ASN A 226 -14.03 -6.73 14.13
N GLU A 227 -13.57 -7.97 14.15
CA GLU A 227 -12.15 -8.32 13.95
C GLU A 227 -11.71 -8.02 12.52
N VAL A 228 -12.49 -8.44 11.53
CA VAL A 228 -12.26 -8.11 10.11
C VAL A 228 -12.22 -6.60 9.90
N ILE A 229 -13.16 -5.84 10.48
CA ILE A 229 -13.15 -4.37 10.38
C ILE A 229 -11.87 -3.80 11.00
N LEU A 230 -11.45 -4.27 12.18
CA LEU A 230 -10.24 -3.79 12.85
C LEU A 230 -8.97 -4.10 12.05
N GLU A 231 -8.86 -5.31 11.51
CA GLU A 231 -7.77 -5.71 10.60
C GLU A 231 -7.77 -4.84 9.34
N LYS A 232 -8.93 -4.64 8.71
CA LYS A 232 -9.02 -3.79 7.51
C LYS A 232 -8.79 -2.30 7.83
N MET A 233 -9.06 -1.86 9.06
CA MET A 233 -8.72 -0.51 9.53
C MET A 233 -7.22 -0.31 9.74
N SER A 234 -6.42 -1.36 9.90
CA SER A 234 -4.95 -1.24 9.96
C SER A 234 -4.34 -0.86 8.60
N ILE A 235 -5.01 -1.23 7.50
CA ILE A 235 -4.50 -1.08 6.13
C ILE A 235 -4.25 0.40 5.77
N PRO A 236 -5.17 1.35 6.03
CA PRO A 236 -4.87 2.79 5.85
C PRO A 236 -3.63 3.24 6.60
N PHE A 237 -3.47 2.85 7.87
CA PHE A 237 -2.31 3.25 8.65
C PHE A 237 -1.01 2.68 8.07
N MET A 238 -1.03 1.46 7.54
CA MET A 238 0.08 0.91 6.77
C MET A 238 0.31 1.66 5.45
N ALA A 239 -0.75 2.07 4.75
CA ALA A 239 -0.63 2.87 3.52
C ALA A 239 -0.07 4.29 3.76
N PHE A 240 -0.16 4.84 4.97
CA PHE A 240 0.60 6.04 5.33
C PHE A 240 2.11 5.81 5.29
N ASN A 241 2.57 4.63 5.69
CA ASN A 241 3.98 4.27 5.57
C ASN A 241 4.39 4.18 4.09
N LEU A 242 3.49 3.68 3.24
CA LEU A 242 3.72 3.56 1.80
C LEU A 242 3.89 4.92 1.11
N GLY A 243 2.99 5.86 1.36
CA GLY A 243 3.08 7.21 0.82
C GLY A 243 4.20 8.07 1.44
N TYR A 244 4.82 7.62 2.54
CA TYR A 244 5.82 8.39 3.28
C TYR A 244 6.98 8.87 2.41
N VAL A 245 7.66 7.92 1.76
CA VAL A 245 8.85 8.21 0.94
C VAL A 245 8.49 9.06 -0.26
N VAL A 246 7.40 8.70 -0.92
CA VAL A 246 6.93 9.35 -2.13
C VAL A 246 6.56 10.82 -1.84
N ILE A 247 5.70 11.07 -0.86
CA ILE A 247 5.30 12.43 -0.48
C ILE A 247 6.49 13.22 0.04
N LEU A 248 7.39 12.61 0.82
CA LEU A 248 8.60 13.27 1.29
C LEU A 248 9.47 13.73 0.12
N LYS A 249 9.71 12.86 -0.87
CA LYS A 249 10.46 13.16 -2.09
C LYS A 249 9.86 14.39 -2.77
N TYR A 250 8.63 14.34 -3.27
CA TYR A 250 8.05 15.47 -4.02
C TYR A 250 7.96 16.76 -3.19
N CYS A 251 7.63 16.66 -1.90
CA CYS A 251 7.59 17.85 -1.06
C CYS A 251 8.96 18.49 -0.93
N LEU A 252 10.04 17.72 -0.74
CA LEU A 252 11.39 18.27 -0.67
C LEU A 252 11.88 18.78 -2.03
N GLN A 253 11.53 18.09 -3.11
CA GLN A 253 11.87 18.49 -4.48
C GLN A 253 11.30 19.88 -4.85
N ALA A 254 10.13 20.25 -4.32
CA ALA A 254 9.51 21.55 -4.52
C ALA A 254 10.33 22.73 -3.94
N PHE A 255 11.33 22.47 -3.09
CA PHE A 255 12.24 23.49 -2.55
C PHE A 255 13.61 23.50 -3.23
N SER A 256 13.84 22.62 -4.22
CA SER A 256 15.15 22.45 -4.87
C SER A 256 15.27 23.34 -6.11
N CYS A 257 15.72 24.58 -5.94
CA CYS A 257 15.99 25.50 -7.04
C CYS A 257 17.46 25.44 -7.51
N LEU A 258 17.67 25.74 -8.79
CA LEU A 258 18.97 25.93 -9.43
C LEU A 258 19.07 27.38 -9.92
N ASP A 259 20.13 28.08 -9.54
CA ASP A 259 20.39 29.45 -9.96
C ASP A 259 21.16 29.50 -11.28
N PHE A 260 20.67 30.31 -12.23
CA PHE A 260 21.31 30.51 -13.52
C PHE A 260 21.22 31.96 -14.00
N GLU A 261 22.37 32.61 -14.29
CA GLU A 261 22.44 33.99 -14.82
C GLU A 261 21.54 35.00 -14.09
N GLY A 262 21.42 34.86 -12.77
CA GLY A 262 20.60 35.73 -11.92
C GLY A 262 19.10 35.39 -11.87
N THR A 263 18.65 34.31 -12.52
CA THR A 263 17.29 33.77 -12.43
C THR A 263 17.31 32.32 -11.93
N SER A 264 16.46 32.01 -10.96
CA SER A 264 16.36 30.67 -10.37
C SER A 264 15.25 29.84 -11.03
N TYR A 265 15.51 28.58 -11.32
CA TYR A 265 14.56 27.62 -11.91
C TYR A 265 14.41 26.39 -11.01
N LEU A 266 13.26 25.72 -11.08
CA LEU A 266 13.05 24.48 -10.32
C LEU A 266 13.93 23.38 -10.91
N TYR A 267 14.68 22.65 -10.09
CA TYR A 267 15.65 21.67 -10.60
C TYR A 267 14.97 20.51 -11.35
N PHE A 268 13.84 20.05 -10.83
CA PHE A 268 13.11 18.89 -11.38
C PHE A 268 12.13 19.24 -12.50
N ASP A 269 11.96 20.54 -12.75
CA ASP A 269 11.11 21.10 -13.81
C ASP A 269 11.72 22.45 -14.22
N PRO A 270 12.79 22.45 -15.04
CA PRO A 270 13.54 23.67 -15.38
C PRO A 270 12.75 24.71 -16.20
N ASP A 271 11.57 24.35 -16.69
CA ASP A 271 10.64 25.28 -17.34
C ASP A 271 9.92 26.17 -16.32
N THR A 272 9.80 25.70 -15.07
CA THR A 272 9.23 26.46 -13.95
C THR A 272 10.25 27.41 -13.30
N LYS A 273 9.92 28.70 -13.24
CA LYS A 273 10.72 29.72 -12.53
C LYS A 273 10.48 29.67 -11.02
N CYS A 274 11.55 29.59 -10.24
CA CYS A 274 11.48 29.70 -8.79
C CYS A 274 11.08 31.11 -8.33
N TYR A 275 10.48 31.18 -7.14
CA TYR A 275 10.02 32.43 -6.49
C TYR A 275 8.95 33.22 -7.27
N THR A 276 8.23 32.56 -8.17
CA THR A 276 7.00 33.06 -8.80
C THR A 276 5.77 32.71 -7.93
N PRO A 277 4.62 33.38 -8.10
CA PRO A 277 3.40 33.03 -7.37
C PRO A 277 3.01 31.54 -7.52
N GLU A 278 3.15 30.99 -8.72
CA GLU A 278 2.91 29.58 -9.02
C GLU A 278 3.86 28.66 -8.23
N HIS A 279 5.14 28.98 -8.18
CA HIS A 279 6.11 28.25 -7.35
C HIS A 279 5.80 28.38 -5.85
N PHE A 280 5.33 29.55 -5.38
CA PHE A 280 4.92 29.72 -3.99
C PHE A 280 3.70 28.85 -3.63
N GLU A 281 2.75 28.64 -4.55
CA GLU A 281 1.64 27.71 -4.34
C GLU A 281 2.14 26.27 -4.18
N MET A 282 3.07 25.84 -5.04
CA MET A 282 3.72 24.53 -4.90
C MET A 282 4.49 24.39 -3.58
N MET A 283 5.29 25.38 -3.20
CA MET A 283 6.01 25.39 -1.93
C MET A 283 5.07 25.38 -0.72
N ALA A 284 3.94 26.09 -0.79
CA ALA A 284 2.94 26.10 0.28
C ALA A 284 2.25 24.74 0.42
N ALA A 285 1.88 24.11 -0.70
CA ALA A 285 1.30 22.77 -0.72
C ALA A 285 2.31 21.72 -0.22
N ALA A 286 3.56 21.77 -0.68
CA ALA A 286 4.65 20.92 -0.22
C ALA A 286 4.94 21.12 1.26
N GLY A 287 5.00 22.37 1.73
CA GLY A 287 5.17 22.70 3.15
C GLY A 287 4.03 22.15 4.02
N ALA A 288 2.78 22.27 3.56
CA ALA A 288 1.64 21.65 4.20
C ALA A 288 1.77 20.12 4.24
N GLY A 289 2.22 19.49 3.15
CA GLY A 289 2.52 18.05 3.09
C GLY A 289 3.58 17.62 4.11
N LEU A 290 4.69 18.35 4.21
CA LEU A 290 5.74 18.08 5.20
C LEU A 290 5.21 18.19 6.64
N ILE A 291 4.37 19.18 6.94
CA ILE A 291 3.85 19.37 8.30
C ILE A 291 2.76 18.35 8.62
N LEU A 292 1.73 18.27 7.77
CA LEU A 292 0.52 17.49 8.03
C LEU A 292 0.76 16.01 7.82
N TYR A 293 1.44 15.62 6.74
CA TYR A 293 1.64 14.22 6.40
C TYR A 293 2.90 13.65 7.03
N ILE A 294 4.07 14.25 6.75
CA ILE A 294 5.34 13.73 7.29
C ILE A 294 5.39 13.93 8.80
N GLY A 295 5.21 15.17 9.29
CA GLY A 295 5.15 15.48 10.71
C GLY A 295 4.02 14.74 11.44
N GLY A 296 2.84 14.67 10.83
CA GLY A 296 1.71 13.91 11.37
C GLY A 296 2.00 12.41 11.52
N THR A 297 2.70 11.79 10.55
CA THR A 297 3.10 10.38 10.63
C THR A 297 4.03 10.11 11.81
N TRP A 298 5.05 10.97 12.00
CA TRP A 298 5.94 10.88 13.16
C TRP A 298 5.19 10.99 14.49
N ILE A 299 4.35 12.02 14.62
CA ILE A 299 3.57 12.25 15.83
C ILE A 299 2.65 11.07 16.10
N MET A 300 1.98 10.55 15.08
CA MET A 300 1.06 9.42 15.17
C MET A 300 1.78 8.14 15.63
N PHE A 301 2.93 7.81 15.04
CA PHE A 301 3.70 6.63 15.46
C PHE A 301 4.20 6.74 16.89
N ILE A 302 4.80 7.87 17.25
CA ILE A 302 5.30 8.12 18.61
C ILE A 302 4.15 8.06 19.61
N TYR A 303 3.00 8.67 19.29
CA TYR A 303 1.83 8.69 20.14
C TYR A 303 1.25 7.29 20.36
N VAL A 304 1.08 6.49 19.29
CA VAL A 304 0.60 5.11 19.37
C VAL A 304 1.52 4.29 20.28
N LEU A 305 2.84 4.31 20.03
CA LEU A 305 3.80 3.57 20.84
C LEU A 305 3.83 4.04 22.30
N TYR A 306 3.68 5.34 22.55
CA TYR A 306 3.56 5.90 23.90
C TYR A 306 2.31 5.37 24.62
N VAL A 307 1.14 5.38 23.96
CA VAL A 307 -0.12 4.87 24.52
C VAL A 307 -0.02 3.37 24.80
N LEU A 308 0.54 2.58 23.87
CA LEU A 308 0.71 1.14 24.04
C LEU A 308 1.63 0.80 25.21
N LYS A 309 2.73 1.55 25.37
CA LYS A 309 3.64 1.44 26.51
C LYS A 309 2.96 1.78 27.82
N LYS A 310 2.26 2.92 27.87
CA LYS A 310 1.56 3.39 29.08
C LYS A 310 0.47 2.42 29.53
N THR A 311 -0.26 1.85 28.58
CA THR A 311 -1.37 0.91 28.84
C THR A 311 -0.92 -0.55 28.98
N LYS A 312 0.37 -0.85 28.78
CA LYS A 312 0.95 -2.21 28.75
C LYS A 312 0.13 -3.16 27.86
N SER A 313 -0.30 -2.66 26.70
CA SER A 313 -1.33 -3.31 25.88
C SER A 313 -0.80 -3.96 24.60
N PHE A 314 0.52 -4.14 24.48
CA PHE A 314 1.18 -4.69 23.29
C PHE A 314 0.65 -6.09 22.89
N SER A 315 0.29 -6.92 23.87
CA SER A 315 -0.19 -8.29 23.63
C SER A 315 -1.72 -8.42 23.58
N LYS A 316 -2.47 -7.31 23.64
CA LYS A 316 -3.94 -7.38 23.54
C LYS A 316 -4.36 -7.48 22.07
N LYS A 317 -5.35 -8.33 21.79
CA LYS A 317 -5.85 -8.61 20.42
C LYS A 317 -6.15 -7.35 19.61
N ARG A 318 -6.89 -6.38 20.16
CA ARG A 318 -7.29 -5.18 19.41
C ARG A 318 -6.10 -4.29 18.97
N PRO A 319 -5.19 -3.85 19.87
CA PRO A 319 -3.96 -3.16 19.46
C PRO A 319 -3.09 -3.94 18.47
N LEU A 320 -3.00 -5.26 18.66
CA LEU A 320 -2.23 -6.13 17.77
C LEU A 320 -2.81 -6.12 16.34
N LEU A 321 -4.13 -6.25 16.18
CA LEU A 321 -4.77 -6.22 14.86
C LEU A 321 -4.69 -4.85 14.17
N LEU A 322 -4.64 -3.75 14.92
CA LEU A 322 -4.59 -2.38 14.37
C LEU A 322 -3.17 -1.88 14.08
N PHE A 323 -2.22 -2.17 14.97
CA PHE A 323 -0.88 -1.58 14.99
C PHE A 323 0.24 -2.64 15.01
N GLY A 324 -0.09 -3.94 14.94
CA GLY A 324 0.88 -5.04 14.96
C GLY A 324 1.94 -4.90 13.88
N TRP A 325 1.56 -4.47 12.68
CA TRP A 325 2.48 -4.19 11.56
C TRP A 325 3.66 -3.24 11.93
N MET A 326 3.50 -2.39 12.95
CA MET A 326 4.54 -1.48 13.41
C MET A 326 5.55 -2.12 14.38
N TYR A 327 5.14 -3.11 15.17
CA TYR A 327 5.95 -3.59 16.30
C TYR A 327 6.05 -5.11 16.49
N GLU A 328 5.15 -5.90 15.90
CA GLU A 328 5.03 -7.35 16.10
C GLU A 328 6.28 -8.12 15.66
N ARG A 329 6.86 -7.71 14.53
CA ARG A 329 8.11 -8.22 13.96
C ARG A 329 9.36 -7.98 14.81
N TYR A 330 9.30 -7.12 15.81
CA TYR A 330 10.44 -6.80 16.66
C TYR A 330 10.25 -7.38 18.07
N GLU A 331 11.34 -7.67 18.76
CA GLU A 331 11.23 -8.03 20.18
C GLU A 331 10.55 -6.92 20.97
N SER A 332 9.82 -7.29 22.03
CA SER A 332 9.10 -6.34 22.90
C SER A 332 9.95 -5.21 23.48
N LYS A 333 11.28 -5.36 23.53
CA LYS A 333 12.23 -4.30 23.95
C LYS A 333 12.51 -3.26 22.86
N PHE A 334 12.38 -3.66 21.59
CA PHE A 334 12.70 -2.86 20.40
C PHE A 334 11.45 -2.47 19.60
N TYR A 335 10.30 -2.29 20.27
CA TYR A 335 9.03 -1.88 19.65
C TYR A 335 9.09 -0.55 18.86
N TRP A 336 10.14 0.26 19.08
CA TRP A 336 10.34 1.58 18.45
C TRP A 336 11.15 1.51 17.16
N PHE A 337 11.60 0.33 16.74
CA PHE A 337 12.51 0.17 15.61
C PHE A 337 11.94 0.71 14.29
N GLU A 338 10.63 0.65 14.09
CA GLU A 338 9.98 1.23 12.91
C GLU A 338 10.25 2.74 12.76
N LEU A 339 10.38 3.47 13.87
CA LEU A 339 10.78 4.89 13.84
C LEU A 339 12.22 5.06 13.33
N SER A 340 13.11 4.11 13.59
CA SER A 340 14.48 4.16 13.07
C SER A 340 14.52 3.91 11.56
N VAL A 341 13.68 3.01 11.05
CA VAL A 341 13.51 2.79 9.60
C VAL A 341 12.97 4.04 8.90
N LEU A 342 11.97 4.70 9.49
CA LEU A 342 11.46 5.98 8.96
C LEU A 342 12.52 7.09 9.02
N PHE A 343 13.32 7.14 10.08
CA PHE A 343 14.42 8.11 10.22
C PHE A 343 15.44 7.94 9.10
N GLU A 344 15.89 6.71 8.88
CA GLU A 344 16.82 6.35 7.80
C GLU A 344 16.30 6.82 6.44
N LYS A 345 15.07 6.43 6.08
CA LYS A 345 14.46 6.84 4.80
C LYS A 345 14.41 8.35 4.66
N THR A 346 14.11 9.07 5.74
CA THR A 346 14.06 10.54 5.74
C THR A 346 15.44 11.13 5.44
N VAL A 347 16.48 10.64 6.10
CA VAL A 347 17.85 11.11 5.89
C VAL A 347 18.29 10.82 4.45
N LEU A 348 18.02 9.63 3.93
CA LEU A 348 18.41 9.25 2.56
C LEU A 348 17.72 10.12 1.50
N VAL A 349 16.43 10.40 1.64
CA VAL A 349 15.71 11.29 0.70
C VAL A 349 16.22 12.73 0.79
N VAL A 350 16.44 13.26 2.01
CA VAL A 350 17.01 14.61 2.20
C VAL A 350 18.38 14.73 1.53
N VAL A 351 19.26 13.73 1.72
CA VAL A 351 20.59 13.68 1.10
C VAL A 351 20.48 13.62 -0.43
N ALA A 352 19.63 12.75 -0.97
CA ALA A 352 19.45 12.59 -2.40
C ALA A 352 18.92 13.88 -3.07
N VAL A 353 18.01 14.59 -2.40
CA VAL A 353 17.38 15.81 -2.95
C VAL A 353 18.29 17.04 -2.84
N PHE A 354 18.98 17.26 -1.72
CA PHE A 354 19.73 18.50 -1.49
C PHE A 354 21.22 18.41 -1.82
N ILE A 355 21.85 17.22 -1.78
CA ILE A 355 23.30 17.07 -2.02
C ILE A 355 23.56 16.57 -3.45
N LYS A 356 23.05 17.25 -4.48
CA LYS A 356 23.12 16.74 -5.87
C LYS A 356 24.43 17.01 -6.59
N THR A 357 25.16 18.03 -6.15
CA THR A 357 26.39 18.50 -6.81
C THR A 357 27.59 17.59 -6.56
N ASP A 358 27.53 16.75 -5.53
CA ASP A 358 28.63 15.86 -5.15
C ASP A 358 28.12 14.42 -4.99
N PRO A 359 28.20 13.59 -6.06
CA PRO A 359 27.72 12.21 -6.02
C PRO A 359 28.54 11.34 -5.06
N ILE A 360 29.82 11.65 -4.84
CA ILE A 360 30.68 10.91 -3.90
C ILE A 360 30.18 11.12 -2.48
N LEU A 361 29.88 12.37 -2.11
CA LEU A 361 29.34 12.69 -0.80
C LEU A 361 27.98 12.02 -0.56
N GLN A 362 27.10 11.96 -1.56
CA GLN A 362 25.83 11.24 -1.45
C GLN A 362 26.05 9.76 -1.12
N VAL A 363 26.95 9.08 -1.86
CA VAL A 363 27.24 7.65 -1.67
C VAL A 363 27.87 7.37 -0.30
N VAL A 364 28.78 8.22 0.16
CA VAL A 364 29.41 8.07 1.48
C VAL A 364 28.37 8.19 2.59
N ILE A 365 27.48 9.19 2.52
CA ILE A 365 26.42 9.35 3.52
C ILE A 365 25.43 8.19 3.46
N MET A 366 25.02 7.75 2.27
CA MET A 366 24.15 6.58 2.09
C MET A 366 24.79 5.34 2.76
N LEU A 367 26.07 5.09 2.48
CA LEU A 367 26.77 3.94 3.03
C LEU A 367 26.84 4.01 4.56
N ILE A 368 27.15 5.18 5.14
CA ILE A 368 27.20 5.36 6.60
C ILE A 368 25.83 5.12 7.22
N VAL A 369 24.77 5.70 6.66
CA VAL A 369 23.40 5.58 7.18
C VAL A 369 22.93 4.12 7.11
N THR A 370 23.08 3.48 5.95
CA THR A 370 22.66 2.09 5.72
C THR A 370 23.49 1.08 6.53
N LEU A 371 24.79 1.31 6.72
CA LEU A 371 25.60 0.48 7.62
C LEU A 371 25.19 0.67 9.08
N ALA A 372 24.93 1.90 9.51
CA ALA A 372 24.48 2.17 10.88
C ALA A 372 23.14 1.49 11.17
N THR A 373 22.20 1.54 10.23
CA THR A 373 20.88 0.90 10.37
C THR A 373 20.97 -0.62 10.25
N MET A 374 21.85 -1.15 9.40
CA MET A 374 22.15 -2.59 9.35
C MET A 374 22.76 -3.08 10.67
N LEU A 375 23.74 -2.36 11.22
CA LEU A 375 24.35 -2.71 12.52
C LEU A 375 23.35 -2.59 13.66
N LEU A 376 22.49 -1.57 13.64
CA LEU A 376 21.39 -1.44 14.59
C LEU A 376 20.46 -2.63 14.44
N SER A 377 20.03 -2.96 13.21
CA SER A 377 19.19 -4.12 12.90
C SER A 377 19.78 -5.39 13.49
N ILE A 378 21.04 -5.71 13.20
CA ILE A 378 21.73 -6.91 13.71
C ILE A 378 21.77 -6.92 15.24
N LYS A 379 22.04 -5.78 15.90
CA LYS A 379 22.09 -5.70 17.36
C LYS A 379 20.71 -5.80 18.02
N THR A 380 19.68 -5.30 17.35
CA THR A 380 18.30 -5.31 17.85
C THR A 380 17.52 -6.51 17.33
N SER A 381 18.12 -7.37 16.51
CA SER A 381 17.52 -8.62 16.01
C SER A 381 18.29 -9.84 16.51
N ALA A 382 17.68 -10.58 17.43
CA ALA A 382 17.18 -11.88 17.01
C ALA A 382 15.76 -11.63 16.48
N PRO A 383 15.39 -12.11 15.27
CA PRO A 383 13.96 -12.33 15.01
C PRO A 383 13.45 -13.18 16.16
N VAL A 384 12.25 -12.87 16.68
CA VAL A 384 11.55 -13.63 17.73
C VAL A 384 12.01 -15.07 17.66
N ASP A 385 12.75 -15.54 18.68
CA ASP A 385 13.37 -16.85 18.71
C ASP A 385 12.46 -17.84 17.98
N SER A 386 12.90 -18.34 16.81
CA SER A 386 12.09 -19.28 16.03
C SER A 386 11.71 -20.51 16.87
N THR A 387 12.45 -20.75 17.94
CA THR A 387 12.15 -21.65 19.05
C THR A 387 10.82 -21.38 19.74
N THR A 388 10.44 -20.12 20.03
CA THR A 388 9.14 -19.80 20.65
C THR A 388 7.97 -19.98 19.68
N ALA A 389 8.12 -19.63 18.40
CA ALA A 389 7.09 -19.88 17.39
C ALA A 389 6.97 -21.39 17.03
N MET A 390 8.08 -22.13 16.96
CA MET A 390 8.08 -23.60 16.83
C MET A 390 7.50 -24.29 18.05
N LEU A 391 7.76 -23.81 19.27
CA LEU A 391 7.20 -24.38 20.49
C LEU A 391 5.69 -24.15 20.56
N LEU A 392 5.21 -22.96 20.18
CA LEU A 392 3.77 -22.65 20.13
C LEU A 392 3.05 -23.48 19.08
N THR A 393 3.59 -23.58 17.86
CA THR A 393 3.03 -24.44 16.79
C THR A 393 3.13 -25.94 17.13
N ALA A 394 4.18 -26.38 17.85
CA ALA A 394 4.27 -27.76 18.35
C ALA A 394 3.28 -28.04 19.50
N THR A 395 2.94 -27.05 20.32
CA THR A 395 1.89 -27.18 21.35
C THR A 395 0.47 -27.13 20.76
N GLU A 396 0.23 -26.27 19.77
CA GLU A 396 -1.07 -26.18 19.08
C GLU A 396 -1.30 -27.39 18.14
N GLY A 397 -0.25 -27.88 17.47
CA GLY A 397 -0.30 -29.12 16.68
C GLY A 397 -0.58 -30.38 17.51
N LYS A 398 -0.21 -30.39 18.80
CA LYS A 398 -0.61 -31.44 19.75
C LYS A 398 -2.06 -31.30 20.23
N GLY A 399 -2.60 -30.08 20.31
CA GLY A 399 -4.00 -29.84 20.63
C GLY A 399 -4.96 -30.36 19.56
N PHE A 400 -4.60 -30.20 18.28
CA PHE A 400 -5.39 -30.69 17.15
C PHE A 400 -5.43 -32.23 17.04
N LEU A 401 -4.37 -32.92 17.45
CA LEU A 401 -4.31 -34.39 17.47
C LEU A 401 -5.13 -35.02 18.60
N ILE A 402 -5.36 -34.31 19.71
CA ILE A 402 -6.15 -34.83 20.84
C ILE A 402 -7.66 -34.62 20.60
N ALA A 403 -8.06 -33.58 19.85
CA ALA A 403 -9.46 -33.35 19.49
C ALA A 403 -9.99 -34.28 18.36
N ALA A 404 -9.10 -35.00 17.68
CA ALA A 404 -9.47 -35.97 16.63
C ALA A 404 -9.55 -37.43 17.15
N ILE A 405 -9.28 -37.68 18.44
CA ILE A 405 -9.21 -39.03 19.03
C ILE A 405 -10.25 -39.26 20.15
N ASN A 406 -11.03 -38.24 20.54
CA ASN A 406 -12.22 -38.38 21.40
C ASN A 406 -13.46 -37.97 20.62
#